data_AF-A0A024G3P7-F1
#
_entry.id   AF-A0A024G3P7-F1
#
_cell.length_a   1.000
_cell.length_b   1.000
_cell.length_c   1.000
_cell.angle_alpha   90.00
_cell.angle_beta   90.00
_cell.angle_gamma   90.00
#
_symmetry.space_group_name_H-M   'P 1'
#
loop_
_entity.id
_entity.type
_entity.pdbx_description
1 polymer ?
#
loop_
_entity_poly.entity_id
_entity_poly.type
_entity_poly.pdbx_seq_one_letter_code
_entity_poly.pdbx_strand_id
1 'polypeptide(L)'
;MVWSMEYVQIAGNDTEQCIGVCTSEVMKQMEEKCSLWRERLPRPDLFSTCQNGYSSGSKTGCGHYCSGTTDHQELWSARFEYCSYLRNQLPTDLLTSCSSGFTSASEGAHSFTMTNAPIDDDADSKVEDVVVRNTKKANPKSVKHAKSVLIQAREEAQDAYINDKKQESLLLSNSQSAEL
;
A
#
# COMPACT_ATOMS: atom_id res chain seq x y z
N MET A 1 20.06 -12.91 -37.62
CA MET A 1 18.91 -13.52 -36.91
C MET A 1 18.35 -12.45 -36.00
N VAL A 2 17.37 -11.70 -36.50
CA VAL A 2 16.70 -10.63 -35.75
C VAL A 2 15.63 -11.32 -34.91
N TRP A 3 15.78 -11.31 -33.60
CA TRP A 3 14.76 -11.80 -32.68
C TRP A 3 13.69 -10.72 -32.60
N SER A 4 12.58 -10.93 -33.30
CA SER A 4 11.38 -10.11 -33.15
C SER A 4 10.83 -10.35 -31.74
N MET A 5 11.02 -9.38 -30.85
CA MET A 5 10.24 -9.28 -29.62
C MET A 5 8.78 -9.09 -30.03
N GLU A 6 7.98 -10.15 -29.93
CA GLU A 6 6.53 -10.06 -30.00
C GLU A 6 6.06 -9.19 -28.82
N TYR A 7 5.81 -7.92 -29.10
CA TYR A 7 4.97 -7.10 -28.25
C TYR A 7 3.56 -7.68 -28.33
N VAL A 8 3.10 -8.29 -27.24
CA VAL A 8 1.70 -8.71 -27.08
C VAL A 8 0.87 -7.43 -27.04
N GLN A 9 0.35 -7.03 -28.20
CA GLN A 9 -0.69 -6.03 -28.28
C GLN A 9 -1.95 -6.65 -27.69
N ILE A 10 -2.39 -6.15 -26.52
CA ILE A 10 -3.66 -6.51 -25.90
C ILE A 10 -4.78 -5.81 -26.68
N ALA A 11 -5.03 -6.28 -27.90
CA ALA A 11 -6.12 -5.83 -28.73
C ALA A 11 -7.37 -6.64 -28.35
N GLY A 12 -8.18 -6.10 -27.45
CA GLY A 12 -9.46 -6.69 -27.02
C GLY A 12 -9.60 -6.65 -25.50
N ASN A 13 -10.36 -5.66 -25.02
CA ASN A 13 -10.55 -5.30 -23.61
C ASN A 13 -11.43 -6.32 -22.84
N ASP A 14 -11.09 -7.61 -22.89
CA ASP A 14 -11.64 -8.58 -21.94
C ASP A 14 -10.81 -8.52 -20.67
N THR A 15 -11.43 -8.05 -19.58
CA THR A 15 -10.80 -7.95 -18.25
C THR A 15 -10.10 -9.25 -17.85
N GLU A 16 -10.66 -10.41 -18.21
CA GLU A 16 -10.06 -11.73 -17.96
C GLU A 16 -8.74 -11.95 -18.71
N GLN A 17 -8.64 -11.49 -19.97
CA GLN A 17 -7.40 -11.57 -20.74
C GLN A 17 -6.33 -10.64 -20.15
N CYS A 18 -6.70 -9.42 -19.78
CA CYS A 18 -5.81 -8.49 -19.09
C CYS A 18 -5.28 -9.11 -17.79
N ILE A 19 -6.16 -9.69 -16.96
CA ILE A 19 -5.77 -10.35 -15.71
C ILE A 19 -4.82 -11.52 -15.99
N GLY A 20 -5.12 -12.35 -17.00
CA GLY A 20 -4.27 -13.49 -17.36
C GLY A 20 -2.86 -13.07 -17.79
N VAL A 21 -2.74 -12.07 -18.67
CA VAL A 21 -1.43 -11.57 -19.14
C VAL A 21 -0.70 -10.85 -18.01
N CYS A 22 -1.38 -9.95 -17.30
CA CYS A 22 -0.82 -9.20 -16.17
C CYS A 22 -0.27 -10.15 -15.11
N THR A 23 -1.05 -11.14 -14.68
CA THR A 23 -0.60 -12.09 -13.65
C THR A 23 0.60 -12.90 -14.14
N SER A 24 0.61 -13.35 -15.40
CA SER A 24 1.75 -14.06 -15.98
C SER A 24 3.03 -13.19 -16.00
N GLU A 25 2.94 -11.94 -16.43
CA GLU A 25 4.10 -11.04 -16.49
C GLU A 25 4.61 -10.64 -15.10
N VAL A 26 3.70 -10.30 -14.18
CA VAL A 26 4.06 -9.94 -12.80
C VAL A 26 4.71 -11.13 -12.09
N MET A 27 4.19 -12.35 -12.28
CA MET A 27 4.74 -13.55 -11.63
C MET A 27 6.19 -13.87 -12.04
N LYS A 28 6.67 -13.40 -13.21
CA LYS A 28 8.09 -13.56 -13.60
C LYS A 28 9.04 -12.82 -12.66
N GLN A 29 8.58 -11.73 -12.03
CA GLN A 29 9.38 -10.95 -11.10
C GLN A 29 9.38 -11.51 -9.68
N MET A 30 8.58 -12.56 -9.40
CA MET A 30 8.43 -13.14 -8.07
C MET A 30 9.76 -13.60 -7.46
N GLU A 31 10.59 -14.31 -8.23
CA GLU A 31 11.87 -14.81 -7.71
C GLU A 31 12.81 -13.66 -7.35
N GLU A 32 12.87 -12.62 -8.19
CA GLU A 32 13.68 -11.43 -7.92
C GLU A 32 13.23 -10.74 -6.63
N LYS A 33 11.93 -10.47 -6.48
CA LYS A 33 11.39 -9.75 -5.32
C LYS A 33 11.46 -10.57 -4.03
N CYS A 34 11.25 -11.89 -4.08
CA CYS A 34 11.33 -12.74 -2.90
C CYS A 34 12.75 -13.22 -2.57
N SER A 35 13.74 -13.05 -3.47
CA SER A 35 15.13 -13.50 -3.27
C SER A 35 15.76 -13.04 -1.95
N LEU A 36 15.38 -11.85 -1.46
CA LEU A 36 15.87 -11.28 -0.21
C LEU A 36 15.52 -12.11 1.04
N TRP A 37 14.45 -12.90 0.97
CA TRP A 37 14.00 -13.79 2.05
C TRP A 37 14.59 -15.19 1.93
N ARG A 38 15.23 -15.51 0.80
CA ARG A 38 15.78 -16.85 0.53
C ARG A 38 16.84 -17.24 1.54
N GLU A 39 17.72 -16.32 1.92
CA GLU A 39 18.86 -16.60 2.81
C GLU A 39 18.53 -16.44 4.31
N ARG A 40 17.35 -15.91 4.65
CA ARG A 40 16.96 -15.69 6.05
C ARG A 40 16.38 -16.96 6.66
N LEU A 41 16.76 -17.22 7.91
CA LEU A 41 16.16 -18.25 8.76
C LEU A 41 14.92 -17.68 9.47
N PRO A 42 13.91 -18.51 9.79
CA PRO A 42 13.85 -19.96 9.66
C PRO A 42 13.48 -20.41 8.25
N ARG A 43 14.12 -21.49 7.77
CA ARG A 43 13.69 -22.18 6.55
C ARG A 43 12.71 -23.29 6.94
N PRO A 44 11.57 -23.48 6.24
CA PRO A 44 11.21 -22.94 4.93
C PRO A 44 10.29 -21.69 4.92
N ASP A 45 10.05 -21.02 6.05
CA ASP A 45 8.87 -20.16 6.18
C ASP A 45 8.92 -18.79 5.46
N LEU A 46 10.03 -18.04 5.49
CA LEU A 46 9.99 -16.64 5.04
C LEU A 46 9.86 -16.48 3.51
N PHE A 47 10.61 -17.28 2.75
CA PHE A 47 10.58 -17.24 1.29
C PHE A 47 9.25 -17.75 0.73
N SER A 48 8.74 -18.87 1.27
CA SER A 48 7.44 -19.41 0.87
C SER A 48 6.30 -18.45 1.22
N THR A 49 6.36 -17.82 2.40
CA THR A 49 5.40 -16.79 2.82
C THR A 49 5.42 -15.57 1.89
N CYS A 50 6.61 -15.13 1.45
CA CYS A 50 6.72 -14.08 0.44
C CYS A 50 6.08 -14.50 -0.89
N GLN A 51 6.35 -15.71 -1.38
CA GLN A 51 5.78 -16.22 -2.63
C GLN A 51 4.24 -16.32 -2.56
N ASN A 52 3.70 -16.75 -1.43
CA ASN A 52 2.26 -16.80 -1.20
C ASN A 52 1.64 -15.40 -1.23
N GLY A 53 2.25 -14.45 -0.51
CA GLY A 53 1.86 -13.03 -0.54
C GLY A 53 1.94 -12.45 -1.95
N TYR A 54 3.01 -12.75 -2.68
CA TYR A 54 3.23 -12.30 -4.06
C TYR A 54 2.19 -12.84 -5.02
N SER A 55 1.88 -14.14 -4.95
CA SER A 55 0.86 -14.77 -5.81
C SER A 55 -0.54 -14.23 -5.52
N SER A 56 -0.87 -13.95 -4.26
CA SER A 56 -2.14 -13.30 -3.94
C SER A 56 -2.17 -11.85 -4.43
N GLY A 57 -1.09 -11.09 -4.18
CA GLY A 57 -0.98 -9.70 -4.59
C GLY A 57 -1.00 -9.52 -6.10
N SER A 58 -0.47 -10.46 -6.88
CA SER A 58 -0.51 -10.41 -8.34
C SER A 58 -1.93 -10.60 -8.85
N LYS A 59 -2.68 -11.57 -8.31
CA LYS A 59 -4.09 -11.79 -8.67
C LYS A 59 -4.96 -10.61 -8.29
N THR A 60 -4.87 -10.14 -7.04
CA THR A 60 -5.66 -9.02 -6.56
C THR A 60 -5.29 -7.72 -7.26
N GLY A 61 -3.99 -7.44 -7.41
CA GLY A 61 -3.50 -6.25 -8.10
C GLY A 61 -3.90 -6.22 -9.58
N CYS A 62 -3.68 -7.31 -10.32
CA CYS A 62 -4.09 -7.38 -11.72
C CYS A 62 -5.61 -7.32 -11.88
N GLY A 63 -6.38 -7.98 -11.01
CA GLY A 63 -7.84 -7.87 -10.98
C GLY A 63 -8.32 -6.44 -10.79
N HIS A 64 -7.72 -5.74 -9.82
CA HIS A 64 -8.00 -4.34 -9.53
C HIS A 64 -7.70 -3.45 -10.73
N TYR A 65 -6.45 -3.39 -11.16
CA TYR A 65 -6.04 -2.45 -12.20
C TYR A 65 -6.61 -2.77 -13.59
N CYS A 66 -6.81 -4.05 -13.94
CA CYS A 66 -7.47 -4.43 -15.20
C CYS A 66 -8.99 -4.14 -15.18
N SER A 67 -9.61 -3.99 -14.00
CA SER A 67 -11.01 -3.58 -13.89
C SER A 67 -11.21 -2.06 -13.97
N GLY A 68 -10.12 -1.29 -14.05
CA GLY A 68 -10.13 0.17 -14.14
C GLY A 68 -10.16 0.89 -12.78
N THR A 69 -10.09 0.16 -11.67
CA THR A 69 -9.95 0.77 -10.34
C THR A 69 -8.51 1.20 -10.07
N THR A 70 -8.37 2.41 -9.53
CA THR A 70 -7.07 2.99 -9.12
C THR A 70 -6.98 3.21 -7.61
N ASP A 71 -8.00 2.78 -6.85
CA ASP A 71 -8.02 2.99 -5.41
C ASP A 71 -6.96 2.11 -4.71
N HIS A 72 -5.94 2.74 -4.17
CA HIS A 72 -4.89 2.06 -3.43
C HIS A 72 -5.36 1.54 -2.06
N GLN A 73 -6.44 2.10 -1.52
CA GLN A 73 -6.96 1.72 -0.21
C GLN A 73 -7.49 0.29 -0.21
N GLU A 74 -8.19 -0.12 -1.28
CA GLU A 74 -8.69 -1.48 -1.44
C GLU A 74 -7.54 -2.50 -1.46
N LEU A 75 -6.48 -2.23 -2.23
CA LEU A 75 -5.28 -3.07 -2.26
C LEU A 75 -4.56 -3.13 -0.91
N TRP A 76 -4.51 -2.01 -0.19
CA TRP A 76 -3.95 -1.95 1.15
C TRP A 76 -4.76 -2.79 2.15
N SER A 77 -6.08 -2.71 2.09
CA SER A 77 -6.98 -3.51 2.92
C SER A 77 -6.85 -5.00 2.62
N ALA A 78 -6.86 -5.39 1.34
CA ALA A 78 -6.69 -6.77 0.90
C ALA A 78 -5.34 -7.35 1.36
N ARG A 79 -4.27 -6.56 1.32
CA ARG A 79 -2.97 -6.96 1.87
C ARG A 79 -3.05 -7.26 3.37
N PHE A 80 -3.69 -6.39 4.14
CA PHE A 80 -3.82 -6.58 5.58
C PHE A 80 -4.66 -7.80 5.91
N GLU A 81 -5.79 -7.98 5.23
CA GLU A 81 -6.67 -9.13 5.40
C GLU A 81 -5.92 -10.43 5.07
N TYR A 82 -5.24 -10.47 3.92
CA TYR A 82 -4.50 -11.65 3.47
C TYR A 82 -3.38 -12.02 4.43
N CYS A 83 -2.57 -11.07 4.90
CA CYS A 83 -1.43 -11.36 5.78
C CYS A 83 -1.79 -11.37 7.28
N SER A 84 -3.04 -11.08 7.66
CA SER A 84 -3.46 -10.92 9.06
C SER A 84 -3.18 -12.14 9.94
N TYR A 85 -3.29 -13.35 9.37
CA TYR A 85 -3.08 -14.61 10.09
C TYR A 85 -1.64 -14.78 10.62
N LEU A 86 -0.68 -14.04 10.07
CA LEU A 86 0.72 -14.06 10.47
C LEU A 86 1.05 -13.06 11.59
N ARG A 87 0.12 -12.15 11.92
CA ARG A 87 0.37 -11.04 12.86
C ARG A 87 0.78 -11.51 14.26
N ASN A 88 0.28 -12.67 14.69
CA ASN A 88 0.57 -13.25 16.00
C ASN A 88 1.55 -14.43 15.93
N GLN A 89 2.14 -14.69 14.76
CA GLN A 89 3.08 -15.78 14.56
C GLN A 89 4.52 -15.28 14.73
N LEU A 90 5.36 -16.11 15.36
CA LEU A 90 6.80 -15.91 15.35
C LEU A 90 7.41 -16.71 14.19
N PRO A 91 8.45 -16.18 13.52
CA PRO A 91 9.08 -14.88 13.74
C PRO A 91 8.28 -13.70 13.17
N THR A 92 8.50 -12.50 13.71
CA THR A 92 7.84 -11.24 13.28
C THR A 92 8.07 -10.91 11.80
N ASP A 93 9.14 -11.46 11.22
CA ASP A 93 9.50 -11.31 9.82
C ASP A 93 8.49 -11.98 8.88
N LEU A 94 7.64 -12.91 9.34
CA LEU A 94 6.61 -13.56 8.51
C LEU A 94 5.58 -12.57 7.97
N LEU A 95 5.06 -11.72 8.85
CA LEU A 95 4.12 -10.67 8.44
C LEU A 95 4.77 -9.72 7.43
N THR A 96 6.05 -9.40 7.65
CA THR A 96 6.81 -8.50 6.78
C THR A 96 7.08 -9.15 5.43
N SER A 97 7.42 -10.44 5.38
CA SER A 97 7.68 -11.15 4.13
C SER A 97 6.40 -11.29 3.30
N CYS A 98 5.27 -11.65 3.91
CA CYS A 98 3.97 -11.70 3.25
C CYS A 98 3.56 -10.34 2.68
N SER A 99 3.59 -9.30 3.53
CA SER A 99 3.16 -7.96 3.11
C SER A 99 4.10 -7.36 2.05
N SER A 100 5.40 -7.64 2.12
CA SER A 100 6.36 -7.22 1.08
C SER A 100 6.05 -7.86 -0.27
N GLY A 101 5.83 -9.18 -0.30
CA GLY A 101 5.49 -9.91 -1.52
C GLY A 101 4.21 -9.39 -2.15
N PHE A 102 3.17 -9.19 -1.33
CA PHE A 102 1.89 -8.67 -1.80
C PHE A 102 2.02 -7.26 -2.39
N THR A 103 2.68 -6.34 -1.67
CA THR A 103 2.87 -4.96 -2.13
C THR A 103 3.66 -4.92 -3.43
N SER A 104 4.79 -5.63 -3.52
CA SER A 104 5.59 -5.65 -4.75
C SER A 104 4.84 -6.24 -5.96
N ALA A 105 3.99 -7.23 -5.74
CA ALA A 105 3.16 -7.78 -6.81
C ALA A 105 2.08 -6.78 -7.28
N SER A 106 1.43 -6.08 -6.35
CA SER A 106 0.44 -5.05 -6.70
C SER A 106 1.07 -3.84 -7.44
N GLU A 107 2.27 -3.42 -7.04
CA GLU A 107 3.03 -2.37 -7.75
C GLU A 107 3.46 -2.82 -9.15
N GLY A 108 3.83 -4.10 -9.30
CA GLY A 108 4.11 -4.70 -10.60
C GLY A 108 2.89 -4.73 -11.51
N ALA A 109 1.71 -5.06 -10.97
CA ALA A 109 0.45 -5.04 -11.69
C ALA A 109 0.08 -3.62 -12.16
N HIS A 110 0.24 -2.62 -11.29
CA HIS A 110 0.05 -1.22 -11.64
C HIS A 110 0.97 -0.78 -12.79
N SER A 111 2.25 -1.14 -12.70
CA SER A 111 3.24 -0.81 -13.74
C SER A 111 2.92 -1.47 -15.07
N PHE A 112 2.43 -2.72 -15.04
CA PHE A 112 1.99 -3.45 -16.22
C PHE A 112 0.80 -2.76 -16.89
N THR A 113 -0.23 -2.40 -16.13
CA THR A 113 -1.43 -1.75 -16.69
C THR A 113 -1.13 -0.34 -17.18
N MET A 114 -0.28 0.43 -16.51
CA MET A 114 0.15 1.75 -17.00
C MET A 114 0.91 1.67 -18.33
N THR A 115 1.66 0.60 -18.57
CA THR A 115 2.45 0.43 -19.80
C THR A 115 1.63 -0.14 -20.96
N ASN A 116 0.61 -0.96 -20.66
CA ASN A 116 -0.17 -1.71 -21.65
C ASN A 116 -1.63 -1.23 -21.79
N ALA A 117 -2.04 -0.20 -21.04
CA ALA A 117 -3.34 0.42 -21.26
C ALA A 117 -3.37 1.05 -22.67
N PRO A 118 -4.45 0.86 -23.44
CA PRO A 118 -4.67 1.68 -24.62
C PRO A 118 -4.72 3.14 -24.15
N ILE A 119 -3.86 3.96 -24.75
CA ILE A 119 -3.84 5.41 -24.52
C ILE A 119 -5.15 5.94 -25.10
N ASP A 120 -6.17 6.10 -24.26
CA ASP A 120 -7.25 7.03 -24.55
C ASP A 120 -6.65 8.43 -24.35
N ASP A 121 -6.32 9.09 -25.47
CA ASP A 121 -5.95 10.50 -25.54
C ASP A 121 -7.11 11.36 -25.04
N ASP A 122 -7.32 11.50 -23.73
CA ASP A 122 -8.07 12.59 -23.08
C ASP A 122 -8.03 12.44 -21.54
N ALA A 123 -6.86 12.64 -20.93
CA ALA A 123 -6.78 13.04 -19.52
C ALA A 123 -5.46 13.78 -19.24
N ASP A 124 -5.62 15.08 -19.02
CA ASP A 124 -4.67 16.06 -18.51
C ASP A 124 -3.55 15.45 -17.65
N SER A 125 -2.34 15.44 -18.22
CA SER A 125 -1.10 15.23 -17.50
C SER A 125 -0.92 16.33 -16.46
N LYS A 126 -1.35 16.07 -15.22
CA LYS A 126 -0.61 16.57 -14.06
C LYS A 126 0.43 15.55 -13.66
N VAL A 127 1.59 15.72 -14.27
CA VAL A 127 2.86 15.28 -13.72
C VAL A 127 3.02 15.97 -12.36
N GLU A 128 2.60 15.31 -11.28
CA GLU A 128 3.21 15.58 -9.98
C GLU A 128 4.53 14.81 -9.95
N ASP A 129 5.59 15.61 -10.05
CA ASP A 129 6.99 15.29 -9.85
C ASP A 129 7.16 14.21 -8.76
N VAL A 130 7.56 13.01 -9.19
CA VAL A 130 8.06 11.97 -8.30
C VAL A 130 9.34 12.52 -7.68
N VAL A 131 9.21 13.11 -6.49
CA VAL A 131 10.35 13.32 -5.61
C VAL A 131 10.87 11.95 -5.23
N VAL A 132 11.86 11.50 -6.01
CA VAL A 132 12.74 10.38 -5.70
C VAL A 132 13.39 10.68 -4.36
N ARG A 133 12.79 10.18 -3.26
CA ARG A 133 13.49 10.06 -1.99
C ARG A 133 14.48 8.92 -2.10
N ASN A 134 15.62 9.28 -2.68
CA ASN A 134 16.88 8.60 -2.56
C ASN A 134 17.10 8.24 -1.09
N THR A 135 17.04 6.94 -0.74
CA THR A 135 17.31 6.45 0.61
C THR A 135 18.81 6.58 0.90
N LYS A 136 19.25 7.81 1.17
CA LYS A 136 20.49 8.06 1.91
C LYS A 136 20.26 7.62 3.35
N LYS A 137 21.06 6.60 3.73
CA LYS A 137 21.42 6.16 5.08
C LYS A 137 20.97 7.11 6.19
N ALA A 138 20.22 6.53 7.14
CA ALA A 138 19.76 7.18 8.37
C ALA A 138 20.89 7.96 9.06
N ASN A 139 20.67 9.25 9.25
CA ASN A 139 21.42 10.11 10.17
C ASN A 139 20.56 10.26 11.45
N PRO A 140 21.08 9.96 12.66
CA PRO A 140 20.29 9.77 13.89
C PRO A 140 19.62 11.03 14.50
N LYS A 141 19.33 12.08 13.73
CA LYS A 141 18.73 13.32 14.25
C LYS A 141 17.22 13.50 14.01
N SER A 142 16.57 12.71 13.15
CA SER A 142 15.14 12.93 12.82
C SER A 142 14.12 12.36 13.81
N VAL A 143 14.55 11.55 14.79
CA VAL A 143 13.66 10.95 15.82
C VAL A 143 13.04 11.99 16.75
N LYS A 144 13.68 13.16 16.92
CA LYS A 144 13.16 14.23 17.79
C LYS A 144 11.93 14.94 17.21
N HIS A 145 11.84 15.05 15.89
CA HIS A 145 10.75 15.80 15.24
C HIS A 145 9.46 14.98 15.12
N ALA A 146 9.55 13.67 14.92
CA ALA A 146 8.38 12.77 14.92
C ALA A 146 7.72 12.67 16.30
N LYS A 147 8.51 12.72 17.39
CA LYS A 147 7.99 12.84 18.75
C LYS A 147 7.28 14.18 18.99
N SER A 148 7.70 15.26 18.33
CA SER A 148 7.09 16.59 18.44
C SER A 148 5.70 16.66 17.81
N VAL A 149 5.46 16.01 16.67
CA VAL A 149 4.14 16.02 16.01
C VAL A 149 3.10 15.24 16.81
N LEU A 150 3.47 14.09 17.39
CA LEU A 150 2.56 13.28 18.21
C LEU A 150 2.21 13.95 19.55
N ILE A 151 3.13 14.75 20.10
CA ILE A 151 2.86 15.53 21.32
C ILE A 151 1.91 16.69 21.00
N GLN A 152 2.11 17.36 19.86
CA GLN A 152 1.23 18.45 19.41
C GLN A 152 -0.21 17.96 19.17
N ALA A 153 -0.39 16.82 18.50
CA ALA A 153 -1.71 16.23 18.31
C ALA A 153 -2.38 15.82 19.64
N ARG A 154 -1.59 15.47 20.66
CA ARG A 154 -2.10 15.14 21.99
C ARG A 154 -2.52 16.37 22.78
N GLU A 155 -1.77 17.46 22.68
CA GLU A 155 -2.06 18.75 23.32
C GLU A 155 -3.34 19.36 22.72
N GLU A 156 -3.47 19.35 21.39
CA GLU A 156 -4.66 19.84 20.69
C GLU A 156 -5.93 19.08 21.09
N ALA A 157 -5.85 17.75 21.25
CA ALA A 157 -6.98 16.95 21.71
C ALA A 157 -7.37 17.23 23.18
N GLN A 158 -6.41 17.60 24.03
CA GLN A 158 -6.68 17.93 25.43
C GLN A 158 -7.33 19.31 25.56
N ASP A 159 -6.88 20.29 24.78
CA ASP A 159 -7.47 21.63 24.76
C ASP A 159 -8.90 21.62 24.25
N ALA A 160 -9.20 20.81 23.22
CA ALA A 160 -10.57 20.64 22.73
C ALA A 160 -11.51 20.11 23.83
N TYR A 161 -11.08 19.12 24.61
CA TYR A 161 -11.87 18.56 25.70
C TYR A 161 -12.09 19.55 26.86
N ILE A 162 -11.07 20.33 27.21
CA ILE A 162 -11.19 21.36 28.26
C ILE A 162 -12.11 22.49 27.80
N ASN A 163 -12.03 22.88 26.53
CA ASN A 163 -12.88 23.94 25.99
C ASN A 163 -14.35 23.50 25.89
N ASP A 164 -14.61 22.25 25.51
CA ASP A 164 -15.94 21.66 25.51
C ASP A 164 -16.56 21.63 26.92
N LYS A 165 -15.79 21.18 27.92
CA LYS A 165 -16.21 21.20 29.33
C LYS A 165 -16.41 22.62 29.88
N LYS A 166 -15.65 23.60 29.38
CA LYS A 166 -15.80 25.02 29.75
C LYS A 166 -17.05 25.63 29.11
N GLN A 167 -17.38 25.24 27.88
CA GLN A 167 -18.67 25.60 27.26
C GLN A 167 -19.84 24.97 28.00
N GLU A 168 -19.73 23.71 28.41
CA GLU A 168 -20.76 23.02 29.18
C GLU A 168 -21.00 23.69 30.55
N SER A 169 -19.94 24.13 31.25
CA SER A 169 -20.07 24.88 32.51
C SER A 169 -20.60 26.31 32.34
N LEU A 170 -20.33 26.98 31.21
CA LEU A 170 -20.94 28.28 30.86
C LEU A 170 -22.44 28.15 30.55
N LEU A 171 -22.86 27.05 29.93
CA LEU A 171 -24.28 26.75 29.67
C LEU A 171 -25.06 26.50 30.98
N LEU A 172 -24.44 25.86 31.97
CA LEU A 172 -25.00 25.67 33.32
C LEU A 172 -25.03 26.96 34.16
N SER A 173 -24.11 27.90 33.94
CA SER A 173 -24.12 29.22 34.61
C SER A 173 -25.27 30.11 34.10
N ASN A 174 -25.59 30.06 32.81
CA ASN A 174 -26.62 30.90 32.21
C ASN A 174 -28.05 30.42 32.54
N SER A 175 -28.25 29.16 32.92
CA SER A 175 -29.55 28.65 33.36
C SER A 175 -29.91 29.06 34.79
N GLN A 176 -28.93 29.45 35.63
CA GLN A 176 -29.18 29.95 37.00
C GLN A 176 -29.50 31.45 37.08
N SER A 177 -29.31 32.22 35.99
CA SER A 177 -29.64 33.66 35.96
C SER A 177 -31.01 33.97 35.36
N ALA A 178 -31.81 32.95 35.01
CA ALA A 178 -33.15 33.10 34.44
C ALA A 178 -34.29 32.93 35.46
N GLU A 179 -33.98 32.75 36.74
CA GLU A 179 -34.95 32.77 37.85
C GLU A 179 -34.59 33.88 38.84
N LEU A 180 -34.91 35.13 38.49
CA LEU A 180 -35.16 36.25 39.41
C LEU A 180 -35.87 37.40 38.70
#